data_AF-A0AAV2NQ42-F1
#
_entry.id   AF-A0AAV2NQ42-F1
#
_cell.length_a   1.000
_cell.length_b   1.000
_cell.length_c   1.000
_cell.angle_alpha   90.00
_cell.angle_beta   90.00
_cell.angle_gamma   90.00
#
_symmetry.space_group_name_H-M   'P 1'
#
loop_
_entity.id
_entity.type
_entity.pdbx_description
1 polymer ?
#
loop_
_entity_poly.entity_id
_entity_poly.type
_entity_poly.pdbx_seq_one_letter_code
_entity_poly.pdbx_strand_id
1 'polypeptide(L)'
;MQVKAGAQLLQVFESNGDYLDDALFTTYSFKYLKQISERVRKQLKEANIPEVLMIAFPKGATMNSLKILAKDPSYKVIGLDWTVDPVVIITLQKFF
;
A
#
# COMPACT_ATOMS: atom_id res chain seq x y z
N MET A 1 5.15 19.06 -2.33
CA MET A 1 4.42 17.84 -1.97
C MET A 1 3.05 17.90 -2.62
N GLN A 2 2.59 16.84 -3.30
CA GLN A 2 1.31 16.88 -4.06
C GLN A 2 0.10 17.26 -3.19
N VAL A 3 0.08 16.84 -1.92
CA VAL A 3 -0.96 17.23 -0.95
C VAL A 3 -0.99 18.75 -0.70
N LYS A 4 0.18 19.40 -0.61
CA LYS A 4 0.29 20.87 -0.51
C LYS A 4 -0.30 21.58 -1.74
N ALA A 5 -0.31 20.92 -2.90
CA ALA A 5 -0.87 21.43 -4.13
C ALA A 5 -2.37 21.10 -4.30
N GLY A 6 -3.01 20.48 -3.31
CA GLY A 6 -4.45 20.19 -3.31
C GLY A 6 -4.83 18.73 -3.52
N ALA A 7 -3.89 17.79 -3.61
CA ALA A 7 -4.23 16.37 -3.70
C ALA A 7 -4.89 15.88 -2.40
N GLN A 8 -6.09 15.30 -2.51
CA GLN A 8 -6.87 14.76 -1.38
C GLN A 8 -6.66 13.26 -1.14
N LEU A 9 -5.91 12.62 -2.04
CA LEU A 9 -5.57 11.20 -2.01
C LEU A 9 -4.23 11.00 -2.70
N LEU A 10 -3.44 10.04 -2.23
CA LEU A 10 -2.21 9.60 -2.88
C LEU A 10 -2.28 8.10 -3.16
N GLN A 11 -1.86 7.69 -4.36
CA GLN A 11 -1.66 6.28 -4.69
C GLN A 11 -0.20 6.02 -5.04
N VAL A 12 0.38 5.00 -4.40
CA VAL A 12 1.71 4.50 -4.74
C VAL A 12 1.55 3.29 -5.65
N PHE A 13 2.10 3.40 -6.86
CA PHE A 13 2.08 2.34 -7.86
C PHE A 13 3.33 1.47 -7.72
N GLU A 14 3.19 0.28 -7.16
CA GLU A 14 4.18 -0.79 -7.27
C GLU A 14 3.78 -1.65 -8.47
N SER A 15 4.19 -1.21 -9.67
CA SER A 15 3.65 -1.75 -10.92
C SER A 15 4.28 -3.08 -11.35
N ASN A 16 5.34 -3.50 -10.64
CA ASN A 16 6.21 -4.62 -10.98
C ASN A 16 6.25 -5.67 -9.85
N GLY A 17 5.16 -5.82 -9.10
CA GLY A 17 5.07 -6.78 -8.00
C GLY A 17 5.08 -8.24 -8.44
N ASP A 18 4.77 -8.51 -9.71
CA ASP A 18 4.82 -9.82 -10.37
C ASP A 18 6.22 -10.43 -10.45
N TYR A 19 7.27 -9.63 -10.36
CA TYR A 19 8.65 -10.11 -10.41
C TYR A 19 9.23 -10.47 -9.04
N LEU A 20 8.46 -10.30 -7.97
CA LEU A 20 8.91 -10.51 -6.60
C LEU A 20 8.15 -11.67 -5.95
N ASP A 21 8.88 -12.65 -5.44
CA ASP A 21 8.31 -13.59 -4.47
C ASP A 21 8.08 -12.90 -3.12
N ASP A 22 7.51 -13.61 -2.15
CA ASP A 22 7.15 -13.05 -0.84
C ASP A 22 8.35 -12.46 -0.08
N ALA A 23 9.52 -13.11 -0.18
CA ALA A 23 10.72 -12.69 0.54
C ALA A 23 11.32 -11.43 -0.10
N LEU A 24 11.39 -11.40 -1.43
CA LEU A 24 11.83 -10.25 -2.21
C LEU A 24 10.85 -9.08 -2.05
N PHE A 25 9.55 -9.32 -2.10
CA PHE A 25 8.52 -8.30 -1.87
C PHE A 25 8.68 -7.67 -0.49
N THR A 26 8.83 -8.50 0.55
CA THR A 26 9.02 -8.00 1.93
C THR A 26 10.27 -7.12 2.05
N THR A 27 11.38 -7.59 1.48
CA THR A 27 12.70 -6.95 1.61
C THR A 27 12.83 -5.67 0.78
N TYR A 28 12.34 -5.71 -0.46
CA TYR A 28 12.63 -4.71 -1.48
C TYR A 28 11.43 -3.85 -1.90
N SER A 29 10.19 -4.25 -1.60
CA SER A 29 9.01 -3.43 -1.88
C SER A 29 8.30 -2.97 -0.61
N PHE A 30 7.75 -3.90 0.18
CA PHE A 30 6.95 -3.61 1.38
C PHE A 30 7.68 -2.69 2.38
N LYS A 31 8.95 -2.98 2.67
CA LYS A 31 9.80 -2.13 3.54
C LYS A 31 9.75 -0.66 3.13
N TYR A 32 9.82 -0.37 1.83
CA TYR A 32 9.85 0.99 1.33
C TYR A 32 8.46 1.60 1.17
N LEU A 33 7.45 0.80 0.82
CA LEU A 33 6.05 1.23 0.87
C LEU A 33 5.70 1.76 2.28
N LYS A 34 6.06 1.01 3.33
CA LYS A 34 5.88 1.44 4.72
C LYS A 34 6.60 2.77 5.02
N GLN A 35 7.88 2.86 4.67
CA GLN A 35 8.66 4.10 4.87
C GLN A 35 8.07 5.30 4.13
N ILE A 36 7.52 5.11 2.92
CA ILE A 36 6.86 6.17 2.16
C ILE A 36 5.65 6.70 2.95
N SER A 37 4.75 5.80 3.39
CA SER A 37 3.57 6.20 4.16
C SER A 37 3.94 6.94 5.45
N GLU A 38 4.86 6.38 6.24
CA GLU A 38 5.32 6.98 7.51
C GLU A 38 5.93 8.37 7.29
N ARG A 39 6.81 8.52 6.30
CA ARG A 39 7.50 9.79 6.03
C ARG A 39 6.56 10.84 5.45
N VAL A 40 5.61 10.45 4.60
CA VAL A 40 4.60 11.39 4.08
C VAL A 40 3.73 11.90 5.21
N ARG A 41 3.18 11.02 6.05
CA ARG A 41 2.35 11.41 7.20
C ARG A 41 3.12 12.29 8.18
N LYS A 42 4.37 11.94 8.48
CA LYS A 42 5.25 12.78 9.31
C LYS A 42 5.41 14.18 8.74
N GLN A 43 5.73 14.32 7.45
CA GLN A 43 5.88 15.62 6.80
C GLN A 43 4.58 16.44 6.74
N LEU A 44 3.43 15.77 6.57
CA LEU A 44 2.12 16.43 6.63
C LEU A 44 1.85 16.99 8.04
N LYS A 45 2.08 16.17 9.06
CA LYS A 45 1.96 16.57 10.47
C LYS A 45 2.87 17.75 10.82
N GLU A 46 4.14 17.68 10.44
CA GLU A 46 5.13 18.76 10.65
C GLU A 46 4.75 20.06 9.93
N ALA A 47 4.07 19.96 8.78
CA ALA A 47 3.59 21.10 8.02
C ALA A 47 2.20 21.60 8.44
N ASN A 48 1.60 21.01 9.48
CA ASN A 48 0.23 21.27 9.92
C ASN A 48 -0.82 21.11 8.79
N ILE A 49 -0.64 20.10 7.95
CA ILE A 49 -1.56 19.76 6.85
C ILE A 49 -2.30 18.47 7.25
N PRO A 50 -3.64 18.42 7.10
CA PRO A 50 -4.40 17.20 7.38
C PRO A 50 -3.88 16.01 6.58
N GLU A 51 -3.87 14.82 7.22
CA GLU A 51 -3.53 13.60 6.53
C GLU A 51 -4.55 13.27 5.43
N VAL A 52 -4.06 12.71 4.33
CA VAL A 52 -4.88 12.24 3.21
C VAL A 52 -4.90 10.72 3.14
N LEU A 53 -5.91 10.18 2.45
CA LEU A 53 -5.97 8.75 2.18
C LEU A 53 -4.77 8.34 1.31
N MET A 54 -4.15 7.21 1.66
CA MET A 54 -3.06 6.62 0.88
C MET A 54 -3.42 5.22 0.44
N ILE A 55 -3.24 4.94 -0.84
CA ILE A 55 -3.48 3.65 -1.50
C ILE A 55 -2.14 3.06 -1.92
N ALA A 56 -1.95 1.76 -1.71
CA ALA A 56 -0.89 0.99 -2.36
C ALA A 56 -1.49 0.09 -3.43
N PHE A 57 -0.92 0.10 -4.63
CA PHE A 57 -1.31 -0.79 -5.73
C PHE A 57 -0.11 -1.64 -6.16
N PRO A 58 0.09 -2.82 -5.53
CA PRO A 58 1.17 -3.76 -5.87
C PRO A 58 0.71 -4.74 -6.96
N LYS A 59 0.72 -4.30 -8.21
CA LYS A 59 0.26 -5.10 -9.36
C LYS A 59 1.05 -6.39 -9.46
N GLY A 60 0.35 -7.52 -9.55
CA GLY A 60 0.93 -8.84 -9.73
C GLY A 60 1.57 -9.42 -8.47
N ALA A 61 1.51 -8.72 -7.33
CA ALA A 61 2.03 -9.26 -6.08
C ALA A 61 1.28 -10.53 -5.68
N THR A 62 2.03 -11.47 -5.08
CA THR A 62 1.47 -12.73 -4.62
C THR A 62 0.34 -12.53 -3.60
N MET A 63 -0.54 -13.52 -3.47
CA MET A 63 -1.61 -13.50 -2.45
C MET A 63 -1.05 -13.33 -1.03
N ASN A 64 0.13 -13.87 -0.73
CA ASN A 64 0.74 -13.71 0.59
C ASN A 64 1.34 -12.30 0.78
N SER A 65 1.95 -11.72 -0.25
CA SER A 65 2.42 -10.33 -0.25
C SER A 65 1.28 -9.33 -0.02
N LEU A 66 0.12 -9.55 -0.66
CA LEU A 66 -1.10 -8.77 -0.40
C LEU A 66 -1.57 -8.89 1.06
N LYS A 67 -1.49 -10.08 1.66
CA LYS A 67 -1.82 -10.28 3.09
C LYS A 67 -0.85 -9.55 4.01
N ILE A 68 0.45 -9.59 3.72
CA ILE A 68 1.48 -8.87 4.49
C ILE A 68 1.14 -7.37 4.48
N LEU A 69 0.84 -6.81 3.31
CA LEU A 69 0.45 -5.41 3.16
C LEU A 69 -0.86 -5.09 3.91
N ALA A 70 -1.86 -5.97 3.84
CA ALA A 70 -3.17 -5.77 4.48
C ALA A 70 -3.13 -5.79 6.01
N LYS A 71 -2.15 -6.48 6.61
CA LYS A 71 -1.96 -6.52 8.07
C LYS A 71 -1.25 -5.30 8.63
N ASP A 72 -0.61 -4.49 7.79
CA ASP A 72 0.11 -3.30 8.22
C ASP A 72 -0.77 -2.04 8.04
N PRO A 73 -0.85 -1.14 9.04
CA PRO A 73 -1.71 0.04 8.97
C PRO A 73 -1.20 1.15 8.04
N SER A 74 -0.04 0.99 7.40
CA SER A 74 0.57 1.99 6.53
C SER A 74 -0.35 2.43 5.38
N TYR A 75 -1.15 1.51 4.84
CA TYR A 75 -2.08 1.80 3.73
C TYR A 75 -3.48 1.29 4.10
N LYS A 76 -4.44 2.21 4.15
CA LYS A 76 -5.84 1.88 4.48
C LYS A 76 -6.60 1.23 3.32
N VAL A 77 -6.06 1.38 2.10
CA VAL A 77 -6.66 0.84 0.88
C VAL A 77 -5.56 0.17 0.07
N ILE A 78 -5.84 -1.04 -0.39
CA ILE A 78 -4.98 -1.81 -1.28
C ILE A 78 -5.74 -1.95 -2.59
N GLY A 79 -5.13 -1.48 -3.68
CA GLY A 79 -5.63 -1.74 -5.02
C GLY A 79 -5.29 -3.17 -5.45
N LEU A 80 -6.21 -3.82 -6.15
CA LEU A 80 -6.06 -5.19 -6.66
C LEU A 80 -6.07 -5.17 -8.19
N ASP A 81 -5.24 -6.01 -8.81
CA ASP A 81 -5.33 -6.25 -10.25
C ASP A 81 -6.34 -7.37 -10.56
N TRP A 82 -6.63 -7.54 -11.85
CA TRP A 82 -7.68 -8.44 -12.36
C TRP A 82 -7.40 -9.94 -12.13
N THR A 83 -6.19 -10.32 -11.70
CA THR A 83 -5.84 -11.72 -11.44
C THR A 83 -6.23 -12.19 -10.03
N VAL A 84 -6.59 -11.24 -9.15
CA VAL A 84 -6.99 -11.53 -7.76
C VAL A 84 -8.51 -11.71 -7.70
N ASP A 85 -8.97 -12.87 -7.25
CA ASP A 85 -10.38 -13.09 -6.95
C ASP A 85 -10.82 -12.22 -5.75
N PRO A 86 -11.79 -11.30 -5.92
CA PRO A 86 -12.25 -10.41 -4.86
C PRO A 86 -12.90 -11.18 -3.71
N VAL A 87 -13.54 -12.33 -3.95
CA VAL A 87 -14.17 -13.14 -2.90
C VAL A 87 -13.12 -13.77 -1.99
N VAL A 88 -12.03 -14.25 -2.58
CA VAL A 88 -10.92 -14.90 -1.85
C VAL A 88 -10.25 -13.88 -0.91
N ILE A 89 -9.89 -12.70 -1.44
CA ILE A 89 -9.17 -11.69 -0.65
C ILE A 89 -10.05 -11.07 0.46
N ILE A 90 -11.34 -10.82 0.20
CA ILE A 90 -12.28 -10.31 1.22
C ILE A 90 -12.47 -11.33 2.34
N THR A 91 -12.63 -12.61 1.99
CA THR A 91 -12.75 -13.69 2.98
C THR A 91 -11.55 -13.71 3.91
N LEU A 92 -10.34 -13.58 3.36
CA LEU A 92 -9.09 -13.59 4.13
C LEU A 92 -8.93 -12.37 5.04
N GLN A 93 -9.45 -11.20 4.67
CA GLN A 93 -9.43 -10.02 5.54
C GLN A 93 -10.30 -10.17 6.79
N LYS A 94 -11.37 -10.97 6.75
CA LYS A 94 -12.28 -11.15 7.91
C LYS A 94 -11.68 -12.00 9.03
N PHE A 95 -10.55 -12.69 8.78
CA PHE A 95 -9.89 -13.57 9.74
C PHE A 95 -8.70 -12.91 10.45
N PHE A 96 -8.47 -11.60 10.24
CA PHE A 96 -7.40 -10.81 10.86
C PHE A 96 -7.94 -9.46 11.34
#